data_AF-A0A2H0SCV4-F1
#
_entry.id   AF-A0A2H0SCV4-F1
#
_cell.length_a   1.000
_cell.length_b   1.000
_cell.length_c   1.000
_cell.angle_alpha   90.00
_cell.angle_beta   90.00
_cell.angle_gamma   90.00
#
_symmetry.space_group_name_H-M   'P 1'
#
loop_
_entity.id
_entity.type
_entity.pdbx_description
1 polymer ?
#
loop_
_entity_poly.entity_id
_entity_poly.type
_entity_poly.pdbx_seq_one_letter_code
_entity_poly.pdbx_strand_id
1 'polypeptide(L)'
;MDKNSAESTSPKVDAFLRLFRALVILVTISGLAWLVYQNAITTDTKHPFKLGLDLAGGSHLVYEADVSTINPTEVPALMEVLRTVIERRINIFGVSEPIVQVEKSSFVASEPHQRLVVELPGVTDVGEAVAEIGRTP
;
A
#
# COMPACT_ATOMS: atom_id res chain seq x y z
N MET A 1 59.99 -14.30 6.39
CA MET A 1 59.21 -15.50 6.75
C MET A 1 58.48 -15.16 8.03
N ASP A 2 57.46 -14.29 7.93
CA ASP A 2 56.80 -13.71 9.10
C ASP A 2 55.84 -14.72 9.72
N LYS A 3 56.16 -15.07 10.97
CA LYS A 3 55.30 -15.85 11.85
C LYS A 3 54.26 -14.90 12.42
N ASN A 4 53.11 -14.82 11.75
CA ASN A 4 51.91 -14.24 12.36
C ASN A 4 51.64 -15.00 13.68
N SER A 5 51.84 -14.28 14.79
CA SER A 5 51.53 -14.76 16.14
C SER A 5 50.03 -14.93 16.25
N ALA A 6 49.58 -16.19 16.24
CA ALA A 6 48.22 -16.55 16.59
C ALA A 6 48.02 -16.28 18.08
N GLU A 7 47.30 -15.22 18.39
CA GLU A 7 46.79 -14.91 19.72
C GLU A 7 45.80 -16.02 20.13
N SER A 8 46.24 -16.97 20.96
CA SER A 8 45.41 -18.08 21.40
C SER A 8 44.45 -17.58 22.48
N THR A 9 43.26 -17.16 22.08
CA THR A 9 42.18 -16.82 23.01
C THR A 9 41.84 -18.04 23.87
N SER A 10 41.66 -17.82 25.18
CA SER A 10 41.35 -18.91 26.13
C SER A 10 39.99 -19.54 25.79
N PRO A 11 39.84 -20.87 25.85
CA PRO A 11 38.58 -21.54 25.50
C PRO A 11 37.39 -21.06 26.36
N LYS A 12 37.65 -20.58 27.57
CA LYS A 12 36.64 -19.95 28.44
C LYS A 12 36.19 -18.57 27.92
N VAL A 13 37.11 -17.80 27.34
CA VAL A 13 36.83 -16.48 26.76
C VAL A 13 36.03 -16.62 25.48
N ASP A 14 36.35 -17.60 24.62
CA ASP A 14 35.57 -17.87 23.41
C ASP A 14 34.14 -18.35 23.73
N ALA A 15 33.99 -19.21 24.74
CA ALA A 15 32.68 -19.65 25.22
C ALA A 15 31.86 -18.47 25.77
N PHE A 16 32.50 -17.60 26.55
CA PHE A 16 31.88 -16.38 27.07
C PHE A 16 31.45 -15.42 25.96
N LEU A 17 32.31 -15.16 24.97
CA LEU A 17 32.00 -14.30 23.82
C LEU A 17 30.84 -14.84 22.99
N ARG A 18 30.75 -16.16 22.80
CA ARG A 18 29.61 -16.79 22.10
C ARG A 18 28.32 -16.65 22.89
N LEU A 19 28.35 -16.88 24.20
CA LEU A 19 27.19 -16.72 25.08
C LEU A 19 26.71 -15.26 25.10
N PHE A 20 27.63 -14.31 25.22
CA PHE A 20 27.33 -12.89 25.21
C PHE A 20 26.70 -12.44 23.89
N ARG A 21 27.26 -12.85 22.74
CA ARG A 21 26.69 -12.56 21.42
C ARG A 21 25.29 -13.16 21.25
N ALA A 22 25.08 -14.40 21.70
CA ALA A 22 23.78 -15.04 21.67
C ALA A 22 22.75 -14.26 22.50
N LEU A 23 23.13 -13.81 23.69
CA LEU A 23 22.25 -13.03 24.56
C LEU A 23 21.91 -11.66 23.96
N VAL A 24 22.90 -10.98 23.37
CA VAL A 24 22.66 -9.72 22.65
C VAL A 24 21.65 -9.93 21.53
N ILE A 25 21.86 -10.94 20.68
CA ILE A 25 20.92 -11.24 19.57
C ILE A 25 19.51 -11.51 20.10
N LEU A 26 19.37 -12.28 21.18
CA LEU A 26 18.07 -12.64 21.77
C LEU A 26 17.34 -11.41 22.33
N VAL A 27 18.07 -10.49 22.99
CA VAL A 27 17.52 -9.22 23.48
C VAL A 27 17.11 -8.33 22.31
N THR A 28 17.91 -8.23 21.25
CA THR A 28 17.57 -7.42 20.08
C THR A 28 16.32 -7.95 19.39
N ILE A 29 16.21 -9.27 19.20
CA ILE A 29 15.02 -9.92 18.62
C ILE A 29 13.80 -9.69 19.52
N SER A 30 13.92 -9.82 20.84
CA SER A 30 12.81 -9.56 21.77
C SER A 30 12.36 -8.09 21.73
N GLY A 31 13.30 -7.15 21.66
CA GLY A 31 13.00 -5.72 21.54
C GLY A 31 12.28 -5.38 20.24
N LEU A 32 12.73 -5.94 19.11
CA LEU A 32 12.07 -5.83 17.81
C LEU A 32 10.66 -6.45 17.84
N ALA A 33 10.51 -7.65 18.38
CA ALA A 33 9.22 -8.33 18.49
C ALA A 33 8.24 -7.54 19.36
N TRP A 34 8.70 -6.97 20.48
CA TRP A 34 7.88 -6.13 21.34
C TRP A 34 7.44 -4.83 20.65
N LEU A 35 8.35 -4.17 19.91
CA LEU A 35 8.03 -2.97 19.15
C LEU A 35 7.00 -3.26 18.07
N VAL A 36 7.17 -4.35 17.32
CA VAL A 36 6.20 -4.78 16.28
C VAL A 36 4.85 -5.09 16.91
N TYR A 37 4.83 -5.83 18.02
CA TYR A 37 3.60 -6.18 18.73
C TYR A 37 2.85 -4.93 19.17
N GLN A 38 3.52 -3.98 19.84
CA GLN A 38 2.91 -2.72 20.28
C GLN A 38 2.33 -1.93 19.09
N ASN A 39 3.02 -1.86 17.95
CA ASN A 39 2.46 -1.14 16.78
C ASN A 39 1.31 -1.90 16.10
N ALA A 40 1.22 -3.22 16.25
CA ALA A 40 0.16 -4.02 15.65
C ALA A 40 -1.16 -4.02 16.44
N ILE A 41 -1.10 -3.97 17.78
CA ILE A 41 -2.31 -4.11 18.63
C ILE A 41 -2.87 -2.79 19.16
N THR A 42 -2.09 -1.71 19.17
CA THR A 42 -2.51 -0.44 19.77
C THR A 42 -2.97 0.52 18.67
N THR A 43 -4.23 0.98 18.74
CA THR A 43 -4.85 1.85 17.72
C THR A 43 -4.34 3.30 17.77
N ASP A 44 -3.80 3.75 18.91
CA ASP A 44 -3.27 5.11 19.12
C ASP A 44 -1.73 5.09 19.21
N THR A 45 -1.08 4.77 18.08
CA THR A 45 0.38 4.82 17.96
C THR A 45 0.84 6.07 17.24
N LYS A 46 2.02 6.60 17.61
CA LYS A 46 2.64 7.75 16.92
C LYS A 46 2.95 7.49 15.44
N HIS A 47 2.98 6.22 15.02
CA HIS A 47 3.23 5.78 13.65
C HIS A 47 2.28 4.62 13.29
N PRO A 48 1.01 4.89 12.99
CA PRO A 48 0.09 3.85 12.58
C PRO A 48 0.55 3.22 11.26
N PHE A 49 0.41 1.90 11.13
CA PHE A 49 0.62 1.22 9.86
C PHE A 49 -0.41 1.69 8.84
N LYS A 50 0.05 2.05 7.64
CA LYS A 50 -0.84 2.23 6.49
C LYS A 50 -1.19 0.87 5.92
N LEU A 51 -2.46 0.51 5.99
CA LEU A 51 -2.97 -0.77 5.52
C LEU A 51 -3.66 -0.55 4.17
N GLY A 52 -3.28 -1.34 3.16
CA GLY A 52 -3.95 -1.35 1.85
C GLY A 52 -5.30 -2.06 1.89
N LEU A 53 -6.03 -2.07 0.76
CA LEU A 53 -7.38 -2.66 0.65
C LEU A 53 -7.48 -4.09 1.20
N ASP A 54 -6.52 -4.96 0.88
CA ASP A 54 -6.52 -6.37 1.29
C ASP A 54 -6.41 -6.56 2.82
N LEU A 55 -5.87 -5.58 3.54
CA LEU A 55 -5.61 -5.66 4.98
C LEU A 55 -6.52 -4.73 5.79
N ALA A 56 -6.86 -3.55 5.26
CA ALA A 56 -7.75 -2.57 5.87
C ALA A 56 -9.24 -2.83 5.56
N GLY A 57 -9.51 -3.60 4.50
CA GLY A 57 -10.81 -3.57 3.84
C GLY A 57 -11.07 -2.22 3.15
N GLY A 58 -12.25 -2.09 2.55
CA GLY A 58 -12.64 -0.87 1.84
C GLY A 58 -13.59 -1.15 0.69
N SER A 59 -13.66 -0.21 -0.24
CA SER A 59 -14.55 -0.28 -1.40
C SER A 59 -13.75 -0.38 -2.70
N HIS A 60 -14.15 -1.28 -3.58
CA HIS A 60 -13.65 -1.38 -4.96
C HIS A 60 -14.81 -1.11 -5.91
N LEU A 61 -14.70 -0.05 -6.70
CA LEU A 61 -15.75 0.43 -7.59
C LEU A 61 -15.24 0.37 -9.03
N VAL A 62 -16.04 -0.20 -9.91
CA VAL A 62 -15.76 -0.27 -11.35
C VAL A 62 -16.82 0.53 -12.08
N TYR A 63 -16.41 1.62 -12.72
CA TYR A 63 -17.27 2.45 -13.56
C TYR A 63 -17.00 2.17 -15.02
N GLU A 64 -18.05 2.09 -15.82
CA GLU A 64 -17.95 2.04 -17.27
C GLU A 64 -18.26 3.43 -17.84
N ALA A 65 -17.34 3.96 -18.66
CA ALA A 65 -17.51 5.26 -19.28
C ALA A 65 -18.27 5.11 -20.61
N ASP A 66 -19.39 5.82 -20.73
CA ASP A 66 -20.08 5.97 -22.01
C ASP A 66 -19.31 6.95 -22.90
N VAL A 67 -18.67 6.39 -23.93
CA VAL A 67 -17.87 7.14 -24.91
C VAL A 67 -18.55 7.18 -26.29
N SER A 68 -19.83 6.80 -26.38
CA SER A 68 -20.58 6.67 -27.64
C SER A 68 -20.63 7.98 -28.45
N THR A 69 -20.55 9.13 -27.78
CA THR A 69 -20.62 10.47 -28.40
C THR A 69 -19.26 11.16 -28.56
N ILE A 70 -18.16 10.50 -28.19
CA ILE A 70 -16.82 11.09 -28.12
C ILE A 70 -15.98 10.58 -29.29
N ASN A 71 -15.12 11.43 -29.86
CA ASN A 71 -14.16 10.99 -30.88
C ASN A 71 -13.22 9.93 -30.28
N PRO A 72 -13.10 8.72 -30.87
CA PRO A 72 -12.24 7.65 -30.35
C PRO A 72 -10.78 8.06 -30.11
N THR A 73 -10.29 9.08 -30.83
CA THR A 73 -8.92 9.60 -30.70
C THR A 73 -8.73 10.43 -29.42
N GLU A 74 -9.80 11.04 -28.92
CA GLU A 74 -9.80 11.90 -27.73
C GLU A 74 -10.08 11.11 -26.45
N VAL A 75 -10.71 9.94 -26.57
CA VAL A 75 -11.09 9.07 -25.44
C VAL A 75 -9.92 8.82 -24.47
N PRO A 76 -8.70 8.45 -24.90
CA PRO A 76 -7.60 8.22 -23.95
C PRO A 76 -7.24 9.45 -23.11
N ALA A 77 -7.26 10.63 -23.71
CA ALA A 77 -6.94 11.88 -23.02
C ALA A 77 -8.05 12.27 -22.04
N LEU A 78 -9.31 12.11 -22.46
CA LEU A 78 -10.47 12.39 -21.61
C LEU A 78 -10.57 11.43 -20.42
N MET A 79 -10.26 10.15 -20.61
CA MET A 79 -10.20 9.18 -19.51
C MET A 79 -9.10 9.52 -18.48
N GLU A 80 -7.97 10.08 -18.93
CA GLU A 80 -6.90 10.53 -18.03
C GLU A 80 -7.30 11.78 -17.23
N VAL A 81 -8.02 12.71 -17.88
CA VAL A 81 -8.62 13.87 -17.19
C VAL A 81 -9.64 13.39 -16.16
N LEU A 82 -10.51 12.44 -16.53
CA LEU A 82 -11.48 11.85 -15.62
C LEU A 82 -10.79 11.21 -14.41
N ARG A 83 -9.75 10.39 -14.64
CA ARG A 83 -8.93 9.80 -13.57
C ARG A 83 -8.44 10.86 -12.58
N THR A 84 -7.84 11.94 -13.09
CA THR A 84 -7.29 13.04 -12.29
C THR A 84 -8.37 13.77 -11.49
N VAL A 85 -9.55 14.00 -12.08
CA VAL A 85 -10.67 14.65 -11.39
C VAL A 85 -11.18 13.77 -10.26
N ILE A 86 -11.36 12.48 -10.50
CA ILE A 86 -11.81 11.53 -9.47
C ILE A 86 -10.78 11.42 -8.35
N GLU A 87 -9.49 11.31 -8.67
CA GLU A 87 -8.38 11.27 -7.70
C GLU A 87 -8.37 12.51 -6.77
N ARG A 88 -8.61 13.70 -7.34
CA ARG A 88 -8.70 14.93 -6.53
C ARG A 88 -9.93 14.95 -5.62
N ARG A 89 -11.08 14.41 -6.04
CA ARG A 89 -12.31 14.39 -5.23
C ARG A 89 -12.16 13.50 -4.01
N ILE A 90 -11.61 12.31 -4.19
CA ILE A 90 -11.44 11.33 -3.11
C ILE A 90 -10.34 11.71 -2.11
N ASN A 91 -9.31 12.46 -2.53
CA ASN A 91 -8.27 12.95 -1.62
C ASN A 91 -8.82 13.89 -0.52
N ILE A 92 -9.97 14.53 -0.74
CA ILE A 92 -10.59 15.46 0.23
C ILE A 92 -11.24 14.68 1.39
N PHE A 93 -11.54 13.39 1.22
CA PHE A 93 -12.22 12.54 2.20
C PHE A 93 -11.31 11.92 3.26
N GLY A 94 -10.02 12.25 3.28
CA GLY A 94 -9.07 11.68 4.24
C GLY A 94 -8.74 10.22 3.97
N VAL A 95 -9.13 9.68 2.81
CA VAL A 95 -8.67 8.38 2.33
C VAL A 95 -7.17 8.48 2.10
N SER A 96 -6.41 7.70 2.86
CA SER A 96 -4.97 7.91 2.95
C SER A 96 -4.21 7.49 1.68
N GLU A 97 -4.74 6.54 0.89
CA GLU A 97 -4.09 6.00 -0.32
C GLU A 97 -5.13 5.48 -1.34
N PRO A 98 -5.96 6.34 -1.94
CA PRO A 98 -6.90 5.91 -2.96
C PRO A 98 -6.18 5.54 -4.25
N ILE A 99 -6.66 4.51 -4.95
CA ILE A 99 -6.11 4.07 -6.24
C ILE A 99 -7.16 4.31 -7.31
N VAL A 100 -6.78 5.03 -8.38
CA VAL A 100 -7.66 5.28 -9.53
C VAL A 100 -6.93 4.85 -10.81
N GLN A 101 -7.50 3.89 -11.52
CA GLN A 101 -6.91 3.30 -12.71
C GLN A 101 -7.88 3.32 -13.89
N VAL A 102 -7.34 3.56 -15.09
CA VAL A 102 -8.10 3.45 -16.34
C VAL A 102 -7.82 2.08 -16.94
N GLU A 103 -8.86 1.28 -17.06
CA GLU A 103 -8.84 0.01 -17.79
C GLU A 103 -9.41 0.18 -19.19
N LYS A 104 -8.77 -0.46 -20.17
CA LYS A 104 -9.24 -0.51 -21.55
C LYS A 104 -9.53 -1.96 -21.90
N SER A 105 -10.65 -2.20 -22.58
CA SER A 105 -10.90 -3.52 -23.17
C SER A 105 -9.78 -3.88 -24.16
N SER A 106 -9.52 -5.18 -24.28
CA SER A 106 -8.50 -5.70 -25.21
C SER A 106 -8.67 -5.14 -26.62
N PHE A 107 -7.56 -4.93 -27.33
CA PHE A 107 -7.52 -4.48 -28.73
C PHE A 107 -8.27 -5.43 -29.70
N VAL A 108 -8.60 -6.64 -29.24
CA VAL A 108 -9.31 -7.68 -30.01
C VAL A 108 -10.83 -7.69 -29.69
N ALA A 109 -11.28 -6.90 -28.72
CA ALA A 109 -12.69 -6.81 -28.37
C ALA A 109 -13.49 -6.13 -29.49
N SER A 110 -14.66 -6.69 -29.81
CA SER A 110 -15.57 -6.17 -30.83
C SER A 110 -16.11 -4.79 -30.47
N GLU A 111 -16.22 -4.50 -29.16
CA GLU A 111 -16.62 -3.20 -28.63
C GLU A 111 -15.53 -2.70 -27.67
N PRO A 112 -14.97 -1.50 -27.90
CA PRO A 112 -14.00 -0.91 -27.00
C PRO A 112 -14.69 -0.34 -25.75
N HIS A 113 -14.56 -1.01 -24.61
CA HIS A 113 -15.02 -0.51 -23.31
C HIS A 113 -13.89 0.25 -22.60
N GLN A 114 -14.23 1.42 -22.05
CA GLN A 114 -13.36 2.17 -21.15
C GLN A 114 -13.91 2.06 -19.74
N ARG A 115 -13.10 1.56 -18.82
CA ARG A 115 -13.47 1.44 -17.41
C ARG A 115 -12.57 2.30 -16.53
N LEU A 116 -13.15 2.82 -15.46
CA LEU A 116 -12.43 3.49 -14.39
C LEU A 116 -12.59 2.66 -13.12
N VAL A 117 -11.47 2.12 -12.63
CA VAL A 117 -11.41 1.36 -11.38
C VAL A 117 -10.97 2.29 -10.28
N VAL A 118 -11.76 2.33 -9.19
CA VAL A 118 -11.52 3.18 -8.02
C VAL A 118 -11.48 2.30 -6.78
N GLU A 119 -10.37 2.35 -6.04
CA GLU A 119 -10.21 1.63 -4.79
C GLU A 119 -10.03 2.62 -3.64
N LEU A 120 -10.82 2.42 -2.59
CA LEU A 120 -10.88 3.30 -1.43
C LEU A 120 -10.63 2.46 -0.16
N PRO A 121 -9.37 2.33 0.27
CA PRO A 121 -9.03 1.65 1.52
C PRO A 121 -9.66 2.35 2.72
N GLY A 122 -10.25 1.59 3.64
CA GLY A 122 -10.87 2.12 4.86
C GLY A 122 -12.25 2.75 4.67
N VAL A 123 -12.78 2.85 3.45
CA VAL A 123 -14.17 3.28 3.20
C VAL A 123 -15.06 2.05 3.08
N THR A 124 -15.83 1.77 4.13
CA THR A 124 -16.69 0.57 4.20
C THR A 124 -18.09 0.79 3.65
N ASP A 125 -18.57 2.04 3.60
CA ASP A 125 -19.87 2.38 3.01
C ASP A 125 -19.70 2.74 1.51
N VAL A 126 -20.09 1.80 0.66
CA VAL A 126 -20.06 1.97 -0.81
C VAL A 126 -21.02 3.09 -1.25
N GLY A 127 -22.15 3.27 -0.58
CA GLY A 127 -23.14 4.29 -0.94
C GLY A 127 -22.62 5.70 -0.68
N GLU A 128 -21.94 5.90 0.44
CA GLU A 128 -21.22 7.15 0.74
C GLU A 128 -20.12 7.41 -0.29
N ALA A 129 -19.30 6.40 -0.61
CA ALA A 129 -18.26 6.51 -1.63
C ALA A 129 -18.81 6.93 -3.01
N VAL A 130 -19.91 6.30 -3.45
CA VAL A 130 -20.57 6.61 -4.73
C VAL A 130 -21.14 8.03 -4.73
N ALA A 131 -21.82 8.42 -3.65
CA ALA A 131 -22.41 9.76 -3.54
C ALA A 131 -21.34 10.85 -3.64
N GLU A 132 -20.18 10.63 -3.03
CA GLU A 132 -19.08 11.61 -2.98
C GLU A 132 -18.30 11.69 -4.29
N ILE A 133 -18.03 10.55 -4.94
CA ILE A 133 -17.48 10.54 -6.31
C ILE A 133 -18.42 11.28 -7.27
N GLY A 134 -19.74 11.10 -7.08
CA GLY A 134 -20.81 11.67 -7.90
C GLY A 134 -21.09 13.15 -7.68
N ARG A 135 -20.61 13.79 -6.61
CA ARG A 135 -20.78 15.24 -6.41
C ARG A 135 -20.00 16.03 -7.46
N THR A 136 -20.69 16.52 -8.47
CA THR A 136 -20.25 17.63 -9.30
C THR A 136 -20.25 18.92 -8.47
N PRO A 137 -19.23 19.80 -8.59
CA PRO A 137 -19.32 21.15 -8.05
C PRO A 137 -20.37 21.98 -8.78
#